data_AF-A0A3R7DPG9-F1
#
_entry.id   AF-A0A3R7DPG9-F1
#
_cell.length_a   1.000
_cell.length_b   1.000
_cell.length_c   1.000
_cell.angle_alpha   90.00
_cell.angle_beta   90.00
_cell.angle_gamma   90.00
#
_symmetry.space_group_name_H-M   'P 1'
#
loop_
_entity.id
_entity.type
_entity.pdbx_description
1 polymer ?
#
loop_
_entity_poly.entity_id
_entity_poly.type
_entity_poly.pdbx_seq_one_letter_code
_entity_poly.pdbx_strand_id
1 'polypeptide(L)'
;MCEDEEYGDTAVSNREFLSYFSEVIARPRLREWLEWDDDQRRFNNENRLRDFYELLVTGKIRRQTDIRSLHKILEYTPSNIDRLLTEEGYTMDEAFGEAVRIERAQSVPPTISWRTRLRDALRILRSGISLPFGNEGYEAAKSLAASFTVTPQSNPLWLYATAVIAAVAVAAGAIIYRRKRAVQHS
;
A
#
# COMPACT_ATOMS: atom_id res chain seq x y z
N MET A 1 -16.19 26.63 -23.79
CA MET A 1 -15.55 25.30 -23.80
C MET A 1 -15.71 24.54 -25.11
N CYS A 2 -16.37 25.08 -26.15
CA CYS A 2 -16.47 24.45 -27.48
C CYS A 2 -15.55 25.09 -28.55
N GLU A 3 -14.68 26.02 -28.17
CA GLU A 3 -13.92 26.84 -29.13
C GLU A 3 -12.45 26.39 -29.31
N ASP A 4 -11.95 25.46 -28.49
CA ASP A 4 -10.73 24.71 -28.80
C ASP A 4 -11.10 23.51 -29.68
N GLU A 5 -11.43 23.80 -30.94
CA GLU A 5 -11.88 22.83 -31.95
C GLU A 5 -10.88 21.66 -32.16
N GLU A 6 -9.61 21.84 -31.82
CA GLU A 6 -8.54 20.86 -32.04
C GLU A 6 -8.64 19.61 -31.12
N TYR A 7 -9.17 19.77 -29.90
CA TYR A 7 -9.29 18.65 -28.94
C TYR A 7 -10.72 18.14 -28.77
N GLY A 8 -11.74 18.93 -29.15
CA GLY A 8 -13.15 18.56 -29.07
C GLY A 8 -13.49 17.31 -29.87
N ASP A 9 -13.00 17.23 -31.11
CA ASP A 9 -13.21 16.08 -32.00
C ASP A 9 -12.53 14.81 -31.47
N THR A 10 -11.38 14.95 -30.80
CA THR A 10 -10.63 13.83 -30.23
C THR A 10 -11.35 13.24 -29.01
N ALA A 11 -11.98 14.08 -28.19
CA ALA A 11 -12.75 13.66 -27.02
C ALA A 11 -14.08 12.97 -27.39
N VAL A 12 -14.75 13.42 -28.45
CA VAL A 12 -15.97 12.79 -28.96
C VAL A 12 -15.67 11.45 -29.63
N SER A 13 -14.52 11.32 -30.30
CA SER A 13 -14.11 10.10 -31.00
C SER A 13 -13.65 8.98 -30.06
N ASN A 14 -13.08 9.31 -28.89
CA ASN A 14 -12.58 8.33 -27.92
C ASN A 14 -13.50 8.24 -26.70
N ARG A 15 -14.51 7.37 -26.78
CA ARG A 15 -15.46 7.09 -25.69
C ARG A 15 -14.79 6.67 -24.37
N GLU A 16 -13.57 6.14 -24.43
CA GLU A 16 -12.76 5.76 -23.27
C GLU A 16 -12.31 6.97 -22.42
N PHE A 17 -12.21 8.17 -23.01
CA PHE A 17 -11.81 9.37 -22.28
C PHE A 17 -12.84 9.77 -21.21
N LEU A 18 -14.12 9.50 -21.42
CA LEU A 18 -15.15 9.71 -20.39
C LEU A 18 -14.85 8.88 -19.13
N SER A 19 -14.37 7.64 -19.30
CA SER A 19 -13.93 6.79 -18.19
C SER A 19 -12.73 7.40 -17.48
N TYR A 20 -11.79 7.97 -18.24
CA TYR A 20 -10.58 8.60 -17.71
C TYR A 20 -10.89 9.84 -16.87
N PHE A 21 -11.76 10.73 -17.35
CA PHE A 21 -12.21 11.88 -16.59
C PHE A 21 -12.98 11.48 -15.31
N SER A 22 -13.76 10.39 -15.36
CA SER A 22 -14.43 9.89 -14.16
C SER A 22 -13.45 9.43 -13.07
N GLU A 23 -12.34 8.80 -13.45
CA GLU A 23 -11.28 8.40 -12.51
C GLU A 23 -10.52 9.63 -11.99
N VAL A 24 -10.27 10.63 -12.83
CA VAL A 24 -9.66 11.90 -12.43
C VAL A 24 -10.49 12.60 -11.35
N ILE A 25 -11.81 12.71 -11.53
CA ILE A 25 -12.72 13.34 -10.57
C ILE A 25 -12.80 12.53 -9.26
N ALA A 26 -12.66 11.20 -9.33
CA ALA A 26 -12.67 10.34 -8.14
C ALA A 26 -11.43 10.52 -7.24
N ARG A 27 -10.38 11.21 -7.70
CA ARG A 27 -9.08 11.28 -7.04
C ARG A 27 -8.78 12.71 -6.57
N PRO A 28 -8.67 12.96 -5.25
CA PRO A 28 -8.50 14.32 -4.70
C PRO A 28 -7.30 15.07 -5.27
N ARG A 29 -6.13 14.42 -5.39
CA ARG A 29 -4.92 15.07 -5.93
C ARG A 29 -5.03 15.48 -7.39
N LEU A 30 -5.74 14.69 -8.20
CA LEU A 30 -5.97 15.02 -9.61
C LEU A 30 -6.99 16.15 -9.75
N ARG A 31 -8.01 16.18 -8.89
CA ARG A 31 -8.93 17.31 -8.80
C ARG A 31 -8.23 18.60 -8.39
N GLU A 32 -7.36 18.54 -7.38
CA GLU A 32 -6.56 19.69 -6.95
C GLU A 32 -5.66 20.19 -8.09
N TRP A 33 -4.99 19.26 -8.79
CA TRP A 33 -4.09 19.60 -9.89
C TRP A 33 -4.79 20.27 -11.08
N LEU A 34 -6.02 19.86 -11.41
CA LEU A 34 -6.83 20.45 -12.48
C LEU A 34 -7.76 21.58 -12.01
N GLU A 35 -7.70 21.95 -10.72
CA GLU A 35 -8.59 22.91 -10.07
C GLU A 35 -10.07 22.64 -10.39
N TRP A 36 -10.51 21.41 -10.10
CA TRP A 36 -11.91 21.02 -10.27
C TRP A 36 -12.83 21.80 -9.34
N ASP A 37 -13.81 22.48 -9.93
CA ASP A 37 -14.87 23.21 -9.28
C ASP A 37 -16.10 22.32 -9.15
N ASP A 38 -16.48 21.96 -7.92
CA ASP A 38 -17.66 21.12 -7.65
C ASP A 38 -18.98 21.87 -7.92
N ASP A 39 -19.02 23.18 -7.73
CA ASP A 39 -20.22 24.00 -7.89
C ASP A 39 -20.53 24.19 -9.38
N GLN A 40 -19.49 24.45 -10.17
CA GLN A 40 -19.61 24.66 -11.61
C GLN A 40 -19.39 23.39 -12.44
N ARG A 41 -19.00 22.28 -11.79
CA ARG A 41 -18.67 20.99 -12.39
C ARG A 41 -17.72 21.12 -13.59
N ARG A 42 -16.68 21.92 -13.43
CA ARG A 42 -15.71 22.21 -14.49
C ARG A 42 -14.29 22.29 -13.96
N PHE A 43 -13.31 22.05 -14.83
CA PHE A 43 -11.91 22.31 -14.54
C PHE A 43 -11.61 23.79 -14.77
N ASN A 44 -11.05 24.47 -13.78
CA ASN A 44 -10.70 25.90 -13.89
C ASN A 44 -9.26 26.12 -14.37
N ASN A 45 -8.37 25.11 -14.27
CA ASN A 45 -6.98 25.23 -14.69
C ASN A 45 -6.79 24.74 -16.14
N GLU A 46 -6.91 25.65 -17.09
CA GLU A 46 -6.80 25.34 -18.53
C GLU A 46 -5.41 24.85 -18.94
N ASN A 47 -4.34 25.37 -18.31
CA ASN A 47 -2.96 24.95 -18.61
C ASN A 47 -2.73 23.48 -18.23
N ARG A 48 -3.13 23.09 -17.01
CA ARG A 48 -3.00 21.68 -16.57
C ARG A 48 -3.95 20.75 -17.29
N LEU A 49 -5.11 21.25 -17.70
CA LEU A 49 -6.02 20.49 -18.55
C LEU A 49 -5.40 20.22 -19.93
N ARG A 50 -4.69 21.20 -20.52
CA ARG A 50 -3.94 21.02 -21.75
C ARG A 50 -2.82 19.99 -21.59
N ASP A 51 -2.01 20.09 -20.53
CA ASP A 51 -0.98 19.10 -20.18
C ASP A 51 -1.58 17.68 -20.13
N PHE A 52 -2.75 17.53 -19.50
CA PHE A 52 -3.44 16.25 -19.41
C PHE A 52 -3.90 15.72 -20.77
N TYR A 53 -4.46 16.58 -21.63
CA TYR A 53 -4.82 16.20 -23.00
C TYR A 53 -3.60 15.82 -23.83
N GLU A 54 -2.47 16.52 -23.67
CA GLU A 54 -1.23 16.20 -24.36
C GLU A 54 -0.71 14.80 -23.95
N LEU A 55 -0.79 14.44 -22.67
CA LEU A 55 -0.45 13.08 -22.20
C LEU A 55 -1.35 11.99 -22.80
N LEU A 56 -2.61 12.30 -23.11
CA LEU A 56 -3.54 11.39 -23.79
C LEU A 56 -3.21 11.25 -25.28
N VAL A 57 -2.99 12.37 -25.97
CA VAL A 57 -2.72 12.40 -27.42
C VAL A 57 -1.36 11.79 -27.76
N THR A 58 -0.34 12.06 -26.96
CA THR A 58 0.99 11.43 -27.08
C THR A 58 0.96 9.93 -26.75
N GLY A 59 -0.17 9.43 -26.25
CA GLY A 59 -0.34 8.03 -25.88
C GLY A 59 0.55 7.63 -24.70
N LYS A 60 0.93 8.57 -23.83
CA LYS A 60 1.59 8.25 -22.56
C LYS A 60 0.58 7.71 -21.56
N ILE A 61 -0.66 8.20 -21.59
CA ILE A 61 -1.82 7.63 -20.89
C ILE A 61 -2.62 6.83 -21.90
N ARG A 62 -2.59 5.49 -21.77
CA ARG A 62 -3.31 4.57 -22.66
C ARG A 62 -4.43 3.83 -21.95
N ARG A 63 -4.36 3.75 -20.63
CA ARG A 63 -5.24 2.93 -19.80
C ARG A 63 -5.64 3.67 -18.54
N GLN A 64 -6.78 3.28 -17.97
CA GLN A 64 -7.23 3.80 -16.68
C GLN A 64 -6.23 3.52 -15.53
N THR A 65 -5.40 2.47 -15.65
CA THR A 65 -4.31 2.21 -14.72
C THR A 65 -3.29 3.34 -14.68
N ASP A 66 -3.05 4.00 -15.81
CA ASP A 66 -2.02 5.03 -15.93
C ASP A 66 -2.47 6.32 -15.22
N ILE A 67 -3.78 6.57 -15.15
CA ILE A 67 -4.38 7.66 -14.37
C ILE A 67 -4.18 7.40 -12.87
N ARG A 68 -4.29 6.15 -12.44
CA ARG A 68 -3.98 5.77 -11.04
C ARG A 68 -2.50 5.96 -10.75
N SER A 69 -1.63 5.70 -11.70
CA SER A 69 -0.20 6.00 -11.60
C SER A 69 0.06 7.51 -11.55
N LEU A 70 -0.66 8.30 -12.36
CA LEU A 70 -0.56 9.77 -12.41
C LEU A 70 -0.88 10.40 -11.06
N HIS A 71 -1.93 9.93 -10.37
CA HIS A 71 -2.23 10.36 -9.00
C HIS A 71 -1.01 10.23 -8.07
N LYS A 72 -0.33 9.08 -8.11
CA LYS A 72 0.87 8.85 -7.28
C LYS A 72 2.05 9.72 -7.71
N ILE A 73 2.24 9.92 -9.01
CA ILE A 73 3.31 10.79 -9.54
C ILE A 73 3.11 12.22 -9.04
N LEU A 74 1.88 12.75 -9.09
CA LEU A 74 1.58 14.09 -8.57
C LEU A 74 1.83 14.24 -7.06
N GLU A 75 1.62 13.17 -6.29
CA GLU A 75 1.79 13.20 -4.84
C GLU A 75 3.26 13.24 -4.41
N TYR A 76 4.14 12.51 -5.10
CA TYR A 76 5.54 12.33 -4.67
C TYR A 76 6.57 13.02 -5.59
N THR A 77 6.27 13.15 -6.88
CA THR A 77 7.17 13.70 -7.91
C THR A 77 6.42 14.57 -8.92
N PRO A 78 5.82 15.69 -8.51
CA PRO A 78 5.06 16.56 -9.42
C PRO A 78 5.91 17.10 -10.59
N SER A 79 7.22 17.30 -10.40
CA SER A 79 8.16 17.73 -11.45
C SER A 79 8.31 16.72 -12.60
N ASN A 80 7.93 15.45 -12.40
CA ASN A 80 8.04 14.43 -13.43
C ASN A 80 6.95 14.57 -14.51
N ILE A 81 5.89 15.34 -14.25
CA ILE A 81 4.88 15.65 -15.27
C ILE A 81 5.48 16.46 -16.41
N ASP A 82 6.26 17.49 -16.11
CA ASP A 82 6.89 18.34 -17.13
C ASP A 82 7.91 17.54 -17.95
N ARG A 83 8.60 16.59 -17.32
CA ARG A 83 9.50 15.64 -18.00
C ARG A 83 8.73 14.66 -18.88
N LEU A 84 7.57 14.19 -18.44
CA LEU A 84 6.67 13.37 -19.26
C LEU A 84 6.17 14.13 -20.48
N LEU A 85 6.03 15.45 -20.44
CA LEU A 85 5.63 16.23 -21.61
C LEU A 85 6.80 16.50 -22.56
N THR A 86 8.00 16.76 -22.00
CA THR A 86 9.15 17.23 -22.79
C THR A 86 10.00 16.09 -23.37
N GLU A 87 10.21 15.01 -22.62
CA GLU A 87 11.12 13.92 -23.00
C GLU A 87 10.34 12.80 -23.71
N GLU A 88 10.54 12.61 -25.02
CA GLU A 88 9.84 11.56 -25.80
C GLU A 88 10.10 10.14 -25.27
N GLY A 89 11.28 9.89 -24.71
CA GLY A 89 11.67 8.59 -24.16
C GLY A 89 11.18 8.33 -22.74
N TYR A 90 10.75 9.36 -22.01
CA TYR A 90 10.38 9.20 -20.59
C TYR A 90 8.96 8.67 -20.46
N THR A 91 8.82 7.50 -19.83
CA THR A 91 7.54 6.76 -19.80
C THR A 91 6.79 6.92 -18.47
N MET A 92 5.49 6.65 -18.49
CA MET A 92 4.67 6.63 -17.26
C MET A 92 5.20 5.63 -16.23
N ASP A 93 5.75 4.50 -16.66
CA ASP A 93 6.31 3.47 -15.77
C ASP A 93 7.57 3.96 -15.04
N GLU A 94 8.42 4.74 -15.72
CA GLU A 94 9.61 5.34 -15.11
C GLU A 94 9.23 6.41 -14.08
N ALA A 95 8.34 7.32 -14.46
CA ALA A 95 7.82 8.36 -13.57
C ALA A 95 7.17 7.76 -12.33
N PHE A 96 6.36 6.72 -12.51
CA PHE A 96 5.73 5.98 -11.42
C PHE A 96 6.76 5.25 -10.56
N GLY A 97 7.75 4.62 -11.17
CA GLY A 97 8.84 3.93 -10.47
C GLY A 97 9.62 4.87 -9.54
N GLU A 98 9.89 6.10 -9.96
CA GLU A 98 10.49 7.13 -9.12
C GLU A 98 9.59 7.54 -7.96
N ALA A 99 8.30 7.77 -8.22
CA ALA A 99 7.33 8.11 -7.19
C ALA A 99 7.25 7.02 -6.09
N VAL A 100 7.23 5.74 -6.48
CA VAL A 100 7.22 4.61 -5.54
C VAL A 100 8.52 4.51 -4.74
N ARG A 101 9.68 4.85 -5.33
CA ARG A 101 10.95 4.89 -4.59
C ARG A 101 10.93 5.96 -3.52
N ILE A 102 10.40 7.15 -3.83
CA ILE A 102 10.29 8.25 -2.88
C ILE A 102 9.25 7.93 -1.80
N GLU A 103 8.09 7.39 -2.16
CA GLU A 103 7.08 6.89 -1.20
C GLU A 103 7.72 5.92 -0.19
N ARG A 104 8.49 4.94 -0.68
CA ARG A 104 9.19 3.98 0.18
C ARG A 104 10.28 4.62 1.04
N ALA A 105 11.02 5.57 0.50
CA ALA A 105 12.05 6.30 1.23
C ALA A 105 11.46 7.19 2.34
N GLN A 106 10.28 7.77 2.09
CA GLN A 106 9.54 8.58 3.08
C GLN A 106 8.76 7.73 4.07
N SER A 107 8.35 6.52 3.69
CA SER A 107 7.74 5.57 4.62
C SER A 107 8.78 5.15 5.66
N VAL A 108 8.73 5.77 6.83
CA VAL A 108 9.48 5.30 7.99
C VAL A 108 9.05 3.85 8.20
N PRO A 109 9.97 2.87 8.16
CA PRO A 109 9.63 1.50 8.48
C PRO A 109 8.95 1.54 9.85
N PRO A 110 7.76 0.94 10.02
CA PRO A 110 7.08 0.98 11.30
C PRO A 110 8.11 0.54 12.34
N THR A 111 8.42 1.41 13.28
CA THR A 111 9.36 1.12 14.36
C THR A 111 8.62 0.12 15.24
N ILE A 112 8.66 -1.15 14.85
CA ILE A 112 8.09 -2.24 15.61
C ILE A 112 8.90 -2.25 16.90
N SER A 113 8.32 -1.67 17.95
CA SER A 113 8.88 -1.75 19.29
C SER A 113 8.73 -3.20 19.75
N TRP A 114 9.64 -4.05 19.30
CA TRP A 114 9.72 -5.47 19.66
C TRP A 114 9.77 -5.62 21.18
N ARG A 115 10.34 -4.65 21.89
CA ARG A 115 10.35 -4.59 23.36
C ARG A 115 8.97 -4.38 23.97
N THR A 116 8.08 -3.65 23.29
CA THR A 116 6.68 -3.52 23.70
C THR A 116 5.93 -4.82 23.42
N ARG A 117 6.06 -5.37 22.21
CA ARG A 117 5.42 -6.66 21.85
C ARG A 117 5.87 -7.82 22.73
N LEU A 118 7.15 -7.88 23.08
CA LEU A 118 7.71 -8.91 23.95
C LEU A 118 7.27 -8.72 25.41
N ARG A 119 7.09 -7.47 25.87
CA ARG A 119 6.47 -7.19 27.16
C ARG A 119 5.00 -7.59 27.20
N ASP A 120 4.25 -7.38 26.13
CA ASP A 120 2.85 -7.79 26.06
C ASP A 120 2.72 -9.32 26.01
N ALA A 121 3.56 -10.00 25.24
CA ALA A 121 3.63 -11.46 25.23
C ALA A 121 4.01 -12.02 26.61
N LEU A 122 5.01 -11.43 27.29
CA LEU A 122 5.38 -11.82 28.65
C LEU A 122 4.28 -11.49 29.67
N ARG A 123 3.55 -10.38 29.50
CA ARG A 123 2.39 -10.04 30.34
C ARG A 123 1.28 -11.05 30.17
N ILE A 124 0.99 -11.48 28.94
CA ILE A 124 0.01 -12.53 28.65
C ILE A 124 0.44 -13.86 29.30
N LEU A 125 1.71 -14.25 29.15
CA LEU A 125 2.25 -15.46 29.80
C LEU A 125 2.25 -15.37 31.34
N ARG A 126 2.55 -14.20 31.91
CA ARG A 126 2.66 -13.98 33.35
C ARG A 126 1.32 -13.73 34.04
N SER A 127 0.34 -13.18 33.34
CA SER A 127 -1.04 -13.02 33.84
C SER A 127 -1.77 -14.35 34.00
N GLY A 128 -1.11 -15.47 33.69
CA GLY A 128 -1.64 -16.79 33.91
C GLY A 128 -2.82 -17.02 32.99
N ILE A 129 -2.53 -17.27 31.71
CA ILE A 129 -3.51 -17.94 30.88
C ILE A 129 -3.78 -19.31 31.53
N SER A 130 -4.84 -19.39 32.34
CA SER A 130 -5.74 -20.53 32.27
C SER A 130 -6.18 -20.57 30.82
N LEU A 131 -5.51 -21.39 30.00
CA LEU A 131 -5.95 -21.61 28.62
C LEU A 131 -7.28 -22.32 28.80
N PRO A 132 -8.43 -21.71 28.43
CA PRO A 132 -9.60 -22.54 28.24
C PRO A 132 -9.21 -23.44 27.07
N PHE A 133 -8.98 -24.72 27.35
CA PHE A 133 -8.80 -25.71 26.31
C PHE A 133 -10.14 -25.82 25.58
N GLY A 134 -10.33 -24.93 24.61
CA GLY A 134 -11.48 -24.76 23.74
C GLY A 134 -11.05 -23.95 22.51
N ASN A 135 -11.79 -24.08 21.41
CA ASN A 135 -11.44 -23.61 20.06
C ASN A 135 -10.90 -22.16 19.98
N GLU A 136 -11.30 -21.29 20.91
CA GLU A 136 -10.90 -19.87 20.95
C GLU A 136 -9.43 -19.65 21.32
N GLY A 137 -8.86 -20.46 22.21
CA GLY A 137 -7.44 -20.36 22.59
C GLY A 137 -6.51 -20.82 21.46
N TYR A 138 -6.97 -21.77 20.64
CA TYR A 138 -6.28 -22.22 19.44
C TYR A 138 -6.28 -21.14 18.35
N GLU A 139 -7.42 -20.48 18.10
CA GLU A 139 -7.50 -19.39 17.12
C GLU A 139 -6.70 -18.15 17.56
N ALA A 140 -6.62 -17.85 18.86
CA ALA A 140 -5.74 -16.79 19.37
C ALA A 140 -4.25 -17.12 19.21
N ALA A 141 -3.84 -18.36 19.48
CA ALA A 141 -2.46 -18.81 19.26
C ALA A 141 -2.10 -18.86 17.77
N LYS A 142 -3.03 -19.26 16.91
CA LYS A 142 -2.90 -19.29 15.45
C LYS A 142 -2.86 -17.88 14.85
N SER A 143 -3.67 -16.96 15.36
CA SER A 143 -3.63 -15.52 15.06
C SER A 143 -2.28 -14.90 15.43
N LEU A 144 -1.76 -15.22 16.62
CA LEU A 144 -0.42 -14.80 17.02
C LEU A 144 0.63 -15.39 16.07
N ALA A 145 0.61 -16.69 15.80
CA ALA A 145 1.56 -17.35 14.90
C ALA A 145 1.51 -16.78 13.47
N ALA A 146 0.32 -16.48 12.94
CA ALA A 146 0.14 -15.81 11.65
C ALA A 146 0.66 -14.36 11.64
N SER A 147 0.68 -13.68 12.79
CA SER A 147 1.33 -12.37 12.94
C SER A 147 2.86 -12.44 12.98
N PHE A 148 3.43 -13.64 13.16
CA PHE A 148 4.88 -13.92 13.14
C PHE A 148 5.37 -14.56 11.84
N THR A 149 4.50 -14.97 10.92
CA THR A 149 4.90 -15.45 9.59
C THR A 149 5.39 -14.27 8.74
N VAL A 150 6.65 -13.92 8.92
CA VAL A 150 7.41 -13.12 7.97
C VAL A 150 7.55 -13.97 6.71
N THR A 151 6.88 -13.60 5.62
CA THR A 151 7.12 -14.18 4.30
C THR A 151 8.62 -14.11 4.00
N PRO A 152 9.25 -15.20 3.52
CA PRO A 152 10.70 -15.27 3.37
C PRO A 152 11.13 -14.39 2.20
N GLN A 153 11.33 -13.11 2.49
CA GLN A 153 12.00 -12.18 1.59
C GLN A 153 13.21 -11.61 2.34
N SER A 154 14.35 -12.28 2.10
CA SER A 154 15.71 -11.73 2.15
C SER A 154 16.16 -10.99 3.42
N ASN A 155 15.78 -11.39 4.63
CA ASN A 155 16.26 -10.74 5.85
C ASN A 155 16.53 -11.73 6.99
N PRO A 156 17.75 -11.83 7.59
CA PRO A 156 18.12 -12.86 8.57
C PRO A 156 17.27 -12.89 9.86
N LEU A 157 16.37 -11.93 10.05
CA LEU A 157 15.36 -11.90 11.12
C LEU A 157 14.38 -13.10 11.10
N TRP A 158 14.19 -13.76 9.95
CA TRP A 158 13.36 -14.97 9.88
C TRP A 158 13.94 -16.12 10.71
N LEU A 159 15.28 -16.21 10.83
CA LEU A 159 15.96 -17.20 11.68
C LEU A 159 15.69 -16.95 13.17
N TYR A 160 15.54 -15.69 13.58
CA TYR A 160 15.19 -15.34 14.95
C TYR A 160 13.71 -15.65 15.24
N ALA A 161 12.81 -15.40 14.27
CA ALA A 161 11.40 -15.74 14.41
C ALA A 161 11.19 -17.26 14.55
N THR A 162 11.88 -18.07 13.74
CA THR A 162 11.81 -19.54 13.85
C THR A 162 12.43 -20.05 15.15
N ALA A 163 13.53 -19.45 15.61
CA ALA A 163 14.13 -19.78 16.91
C ALA A 163 13.19 -19.46 18.09
N VAL A 164 12.47 -18.34 18.04
CA VAL A 164 11.48 -17.98 19.07
C VAL A 164 10.29 -18.93 19.05
N ILE A 165 9.76 -19.28 17.87
CA ILE A 165 8.66 -20.26 17.74
C ILE A 165 9.09 -21.63 18.28
N ALA A 166 10.30 -22.09 17.93
CA ALA A 166 10.85 -23.34 18.45
C ALA A 166 11.03 -23.32 19.97
N ALA A 167 11.55 -22.22 20.53
CA ALA A 167 11.72 -22.06 21.97
C ALA A 167 10.38 -22.10 22.73
N VAL A 168 9.34 -21.46 22.18
CA VAL A 168 7.98 -21.48 22.75
C VAL A 168 7.40 -22.91 22.70
N ALA A 169 7.57 -23.63 21.59
CA ALA A 169 7.11 -25.01 21.46
C ALA A 169 7.81 -25.96 22.44
N VAL A 170 9.14 -25.82 22.60
CA VAL A 170 9.93 -26.61 23.56
C VAL A 170 9.52 -26.30 25.00
N ALA A 171 9.31 -25.01 25.34
CA ALA A 171 8.83 -24.62 26.65
C ALA A 171 7.44 -25.19 26.97
N ALA A 172 6.51 -25.12 26.01
CA ALA A 172 5.19 -25.71 26.13
C ALA A 172 5.27 -27.24 26.33
N GLY A 173 6.11 -27.93 25.55
CA GLY A 173 6.35 -29.37 25.69
C GLY A 173 6.92 -29.76 27.06
N ALA A 174 7.90 -29.00 27.56
CA ALA A 174 8.52 -29.24 28.86
C ALA A 174 7.54 -29.04 30.03
N ILE A 175 6.62 -28.06 29.92
CA ILE A 175 5.56 -27.82 30.90
C ILE A 175 4.55 -28.98 30.90
N ILE A 176 4.14 -29.45 29.71
CA ILE A 176 3.23 -30.60 29.58
C ILE A 176 3.87 -31.87 30.15
N TYR A 177 5.15 -32.10 29.86
CA TYR A 177 5.90 -33.27 30.35
C TYR A 177 6.03 -33.30 31.88
N ARG A 178 6.38 -32.16 32.51
CA ARG A 178 6.46 -32.07 33.98
C ARG A 178 5.11 -32.34 34.64
N ARG A 179 4.01 -31.91 34.04
CA ARG A 179 2.66 -32.09 34.59
C ARG A 179 2.20 -33.56 34.51
N LYS A 180 2.50 -34.27 33.42
CA LYS A 180 2.25 -35.72 33.32
C LYS A 180 3.04 -36.53 34.35
N ARG A 181 4.30 -36.16 34.60
CA ARG A 181 5.15 -36.84 35.59
C ARG A 181 4.68 -36.65 37.03
N ALA A 182 4.08 -35.50 37.35
CA ALA A 182 3.49 -35.24 38.67
C ALA A 182 2.20 -36.02 38.93
N VAL A 183 1.42 -36.33 37.89
CA VAL A 183 0.17 -37.12 38.01
C VAL A 183 0.43 -38.62 38.11
N GLN A 184 1.57 -39.12 37.63
CA GLN A 184 1.93 -40.56 37.70
C GLN A 184 2.62 -40.97 39.02
N HIS A 185 3.01 -40.01 39.86
CA HIS A 185 3.64 -40.25 41.17
C HIS A 185 2.78 -39.77 42.36
N SER A 186 1.50 -39.47 42.10
CA SER A 186 0.44 -39.27 43.08
C SER A 186 -0.48 -40.48 43.08
#